data_AF-A0A7X2NTW7-F1
#
_entry.id   AF-A0A7X2NTW7-F1
#
_cell.length_a   1.000
_cell.length_b   1.000
_cell.length_c   1.000
_cell.angle_alpha   90.00
_cell.angle_beta   90.00
_cell.angle_gamma   90.00
#
_symmetry.space_group_name_H-M   'P 1'
#
loop_
_entity.id
_entity.type
_entity.pdbx_description
1 polymer ?
#
loop_
_entity_poly.entity_id
_entity_poly.type
_entity_poly.pdbx_seq_one_letter_code
_entity_poly.pdbx_strand_id
1 'polypeptide(L)'
;MKDFFAFESIRDKEGNVVCYHISVVGTIEAEGVPHLRSDIGTSQDQKMSFGKITVHGLDRKIGILARETDSQTYYHSHDELDTVNVISFAAREKHADEVAELSEGDRVLLEGRAYLRSRPTSAHKELTITVTSVFLLGHQRAPKPHRMNSGLVPQAD
;
A
#
# COMPACT_ATOMS: atom_id res chain seq x y z
N MET A 1 16.08 -2.51 -5.73
CA MET A 1 15.27 -3.53 -5.01
C MET A 1 13.99 -3.70 -5.81
N LYS A 2 13.50 -4.93 -6.08
CA LYS A 2 12.30 -5.16 -6.91
C LYS A 2 11.04 -5.27 -6.06
N ASP A 3 9.91 -4.84 -6.59
CA ASP A 3 8.61 -4.97 -5.95
C ASP A 3 8.20 -6.45 -5.88
N PHE A 4 7.27 -6.77 -4.98
CA PHE A 4 6.82 -8.13 -4.73
C PHE A 4 5.32 -8.17 -4.48
N PHE A 5 4.67 -9.22 -4.96
CA PHE A 5 3.28 -9.51 -4.66
C PHE A 5 3.12 -11.03 -4.66
N ALA A 6 2.54 -11.55 -3.59
CA ALA A 6 2.11 -12.92 -3.46
C ALA A 6 0.79 -12.98 -2.69
N PHE A 7 0.02 -14.02 -2.98
CA PHE A 7 -1.19 -14.33 -2.24
C PHE A 7 -1.31 -15.83 -2.05
N GLU A 8 -1.94 -16.23 -0.94
CA GLU A 8 -2.26 -17.62 -0.60
C GLU A 8 -3.73 -17.73 -0.25
N SER A 9 -4.42 -18.75 -0.78
CA SER A 9 -5.81 -19.03 -0.44
C SER A 9 -5.89 -19.85 0.85
N ILE A 10 -6.57 -19.33 1.86
CA ILE A 10 -6.94 -20.07 3.07
C ILE A 10 -8.32 -20.67 2.83
N ARG A 11 -8.42 -22.00 2.97
CA ARG A 11 -9.63 -22.77 2.66
C ARG A 11 -10.23 -23.43 3.89
N ASP A 12 -11.53 -23.63 3.88
CA ASP A 12 -12.23 -24.44 4.88
C ASP A 12 -11.99 -25.95 4.63
N LYS A 13 -12.63 -26.80 5.45
CA LYS A 13 -12.47 -28.26 5.36
C LYS A 13 -13.10 -28.82 4.08
N GLU A 14 -14.06 -28.11 3.52
CA GLU A 14 -14.78 -28.42 2.30
C GLU A 14 -14.05 -27.95 1.03
N GLY A 15 -12.96 -27.19 1.19
CA GLY A 15 -12.11 -26.68 0.09
C GLY A 15 -12.53 -25.31 -0.44
N ASN A 16 -13.53 -24.65 0.15
CA ASN A 16 -13.95 -23.31 -0.24
C ASN A 16 -12.96 -22.27 0.27
N VAL A 17 -12.70 -21.24 -0.52
CA VAL A 17 -11.82 -20.14 -0.09
C VAL A 17 -12.53 -19.29 0.94
N VAL A 18 -11.95 -19.19 2.13
CA VAL A 18 -12.45 -18.37 3.24
C VAL A 18 -11.79 -16.99 3.23
N CYS A 19 -10.51 -16.91 2.91
CA CYS A 19 -9.82 -15.64 2.71
C CYS A 19 -8.53 -15.82 1.89
N TYR A 20 -7.99 -14.69 1.39
CA TYR A 20 -6.67 -14.65 0.79
C TYR A 20 -5.71 -13.91 1.71
N HIS A 21 -4.59 -14.52 2.06
CA HIS A 21 -3.47 -13.83 2.69
C HIS A 21 -2.63 -13.18 1.59
N ILE A 22 -2.28 -11.90 1.74
CA ILE A 22 -1.48 -11.13 0.78
C ILE A 22 -0.20 -10.68 1.48
N SER A 23 0.94 -10.86 0.80
CA SER A 23 2.21 -10.22 1.14
C SER A 23 2.67 -9.40 -0.06
N VAL A 24 2.91 -8.11 0.16
CA VAL A 24 3.24 -7.15 -0.91
C VAL A 24 4.40 -6.24 -0.50
N VAL A 25 5.38 -6.10 -1.39
CA VAL A 25 6.43 -5.08 -1.29
C VAL A 25 6.22 -4.05 -2.39
N GLY A 26 6.13 -2.79 -1.98
CA GLY A 26 5.91 -1.66 -2.89
C GLY A 26 6.31 -0.34 -2.23
N THR A 27 5.89 0.75 -2.85
CA THR A 27 6.21 2.12 -2.41
C THR A 27 4.93 2.85 -2.01
N ILE A 28 5.01 3.65 -0.95
CA ILE A 28 3.99 4.64 -0.60
C ILE A 28 4.24 5.89 -1.44
N GLU A 29 3.44 6.08 -2.48
CA GLU A 29 3.49 7.30 -3.30
C GLU A 29 2.66 8.43 -2.65
N ALA A 30 2.76 9.65 -3.15
CA ALA A 30 2.09 10.83 -2.58
C ALA A 30 0.58 10.63 -2.33
N GLU A 31 -0.15 10.00 -3.26
CA GLU A 31 -1.59 9.70 -3.11
C GLU A 31 -1.90 8.49 -2.21
N GLY A 32 -0.86 7.77 -1.77
CA GLY A 32 -0.93 6.59 -0.93
C GLY A 32 -0.56 6.82 0.53
N VAL A 33 -0.09 8.03 0.88
CA VAL A 33 0.27 8.40 2.26
C VAL A 33 -0.92 8.12 3.20
N PRO A 34 -0.71 7.32 4.27
CA PRO A 34 -1.84 6.90 5.09
C PRO A 34 -2.48 8.03 5.89
N HIS A 35 -3.80 7.94 6.07
CA HIS A 35 -4.57 8.88 6.86
C HIS A 35 -5.28 8.16 8.01
N LEU A 36 -4.98 8.59 9.23
CA LEU A 36 -5.62 8.09 10.45
C LEU A 36 -7.01 8.70 10.62
N ARG A 37 -7.97 7.84 10.94
CA ARG A 37 -9.32 8.21 11.38
C ARG A 37 -9.60 7.56 12.72
N SER A 38 -9.95 8.37 13.70
CA SER A 38 -10.30 7.95 15.06
C SER A 38 -11.79 8.08 15.37
N ASP A 39 -12.60 8.46 14.38
CA ASP A 39 -14.05 8.69 14.50
C ASP A 39 -14.87 7.51 13.97
N ILE A 40 -14.29 6.32 13.97
CA ILE A 40 -14.87 5.11 13.37
C ILE A 40 -15.36 4.17 14.49
N GLY A 41 -16.40 3.40 14.20
CA GLY A 41 -17.03 2.47 15.16
C GLY A 41 -18.35 2.99 15.72
N THR A 42 -19.19 2.08 16.22
CA THR A 42 -20.51 2.41 16.79
C THR A 42 -20.44 3.36 17.98
N SER A 43 -19.30 3.38 18.68
CA SER A 43 -19.03 4.26 19.83
C SER A 43 -17.94 5.31 19.55
N GLN A 44 -17.47 5.42 18.29
CA GLN A 44 -16.36 6.30 17.87
C GLN A 44 -15.05 6.06 18.65
N ASP A 45 -14.83 4.82 19.09
CA ASP A 45 -13.68 4.39 19.88
C ASP A 45 -12.64 3.61 19.06
N GLN A 46 -12.88 3.40 17.76
CA GLN A 46 -11.99 2.62 16.91
C GLN A 46 -11.11 3.50 16.05
N LYS A 47 -9.83 3.17 16.03
CA LYS A 47 -8.85 3.79 15.14
C LYS A 47 -8.69 2.93 13.88
N MET A 48 -8.76 3.57 12.72
CA MET A 48 -8.33 2.95 11.47
C MET A 48 -7.48 3.91 10.65
N SER A 49 -6.47 3.38 9.97
CA SER A 49 -5.66 4.13 9.01
C SER A 49 -5.84 3.54 7.63
N PHE A 50 -5.93 4.42 6.62
CA PHE A 50 -6.16 4.04 5.24
C PHE A 50 -5.04 4.60 4.37
N GLY A 51 -4.46 3.77 3.52
CA GLY A 51 -3.43 4.18 2.59
C GLY A 51 -3.50 3.40 1.29
N LYS A 52 -2.52 3.62 0.41
CA LYS A 52 -2.36 2.87 -0.82
C LYS A 52 -0.89 2.49 -1.01
N ILE A 53 -0.67 1.32 -1.58
CA ILE A 53 0.66 0.85 -1.97
C ILE A 53 0.74 0.74 -3.49
N THR A 54 1.80 1.30 -4.06
CA THR A 54 2.11 1.23 -5.48
C THR A 54 3.07 0.08 -5.73
N VAL A 55 2.75 -0.74 -6.73
CA VAL A 55 3.46 -1.98 -7.07
C VAL A 55 3.75 -2.00 -8.58
N HIS A 56 5.03 -2.12 -8.93
CA HIS A 56 5.53 -2.11 -10.31
C HIS A 56 5.81 -3.52 -10.84
N GLY A 57 5.51 -3.76 -12.12
CA GLY A 57 5.94 -4.94 -12.87
C GLY A 57 5.30 -6.27 -12.46
N LEU A 58 4.15 -6.26 -11.77
CA LEU A 58 3.51 -7.45 -11.19
C LEU A 58 2.06 -7.70 -11.65
N ASP A 59 1.69 -7.15 -12.82
CA ASP A 59 0.35 -7.24 -13.39
C ASP A 59 -0.24 -8.65 -13.33
N ARG A 60 0.50 -9.63 -13.86
CA ARG A 60 0.00 -10.99 -14.02
C ARG A 60 -0.46 -11.61 -12.70
N LYS A 61 0.26 -11.38 -11.59
CA LYS A 61 -0.09 -11.97 -10.29
C LYS A 61 -1.29 -11.28 -9.68
N ILE A 62 -1.32 -9.96 -9.75
CA ILE A 62 -2.42 -9.14 -9.24
C ILE A 62 -3.69 -9.42 -10.04
N GLY A 63 -3.58 -9.55 -11.36
CA GLY A 63 -4.66 -9.91 -12.28
C GLY A 63 -5.23 -11.31 -12.04
N ILE A 64 -4.43 -12.29 -11.60
CA ILE A 64 -4.96 -13.62 -11.21
C ILE A 64 -5.90 -13.45 -10.01
N LEU A 65 -5.42 -12.84 -8.92
CA LEU A 65 -6.24 -12.63 -7.73
C LEU A 65 -7.50 -11.81 -8.05
N ALA A 66 -7.35 -10.72 -8.81
CA ALA A 66 -8.45 -9.84 -9.19
C ALA A 66 -9.57 -10.59 -9.95
N ARG A 67 -9.21 -11.49 -10.86
CA ARG A 67 -10.18 -12.35 -11.57
C ARG A 67 -10.83 -13.38 -10.65
N GLU A 68 -10.06 -14.02 -9.77
CA GLU A 68 -10.59 -15.00 -8.81
C GLU A 68 -11.62 -14.39 -7.86
N THR A 69 -11.49 -13.09 -7.56
CA THR A 69 -12.36 -12.39 -6.61
C THR A 69 -13.37 -11.43 -7.26
N ASP A 70 -13.47 -11.41 -8.60
CA ASP A 70 -14.27 -10.44 -9.37
C ASP A 70 -14.10 -9.00 -8.86
N SER A 71 -12.85 -8.55 -8.86
CA SER A 71 -12.44 -7.28 -8.29
C SER A 71 -11.40 -6.55 -9.16
N GLN A 72 -11.08 -5.33 -8.76
CA GLN A 72 -10.07 -4.48 -9.40
C GLN A 72 -9.18 -3.82 -8.35
N THR A 73 -7.98 -3.42 -8.74
CA THR A 73 -7.11 -2.56 -7.91
C THR A 73 -7.67 -1.13 -7.85
N TYR A 74 -7.07 -0.27 -7.02
CA TYR A 74 -7.50 1.12 -6.94
C TYR A 74 -7.28 1.85 -8.27
N TYR A 75 -6.07 1.67 -8.80
CA TYR A 75 -5.63 2.15 -10.10
C TYR A 75 -4.74 1.09 -10.73
N HIS A 76 -4.82 1.00 -12.05
CA HIS A 76 -4.01 0.12 -12.87
C HIS A 76 -3.63 0.86 -14.16
N SER A 77 -2.34 0.86 -14.49
CA SER A 77 -1.84 1.28 -15.80
C SER A 77 -0.85 0.25 -16.33
N HIS A 78 -0.90 0.03 -17.63
CA HIS A 78 0.00 -0.86 -18.36
C HIS A 78 0.41 -0.16 -19.65
N ASP A 79 1.72 0.02 -19.84
CA ASP A 79 2.31 0.44 -21.11
C ASP A 79 3.41 -0.54 -21.53
N GLU A 80 4.05 -0.28 -22.68
CA GLU A 80 5.09 -1.17 -23.24
C GLU A 80 6.34 -1.29 -22.33
N LEU A 81 6.51 -0.39 -21.36
CA LEU A 81 7.73 -0.26 -20.55
C LEU A 81 7.50 -0.63 -19.09
N ASP A 82 6.31 -0.41 -18.53
CA ASP A 82 6.00 -0.70 -17.14
C ASP A 82 4.52 -1.03 -16.90
N THR A 83 4.26 -1.62 -15.74
CA THR A 83 2.90 -1.80 -15.23
C THR A 83 2.84 -1.34 -13.79
N VAL A 84 1.89 -0.46 -13.50
CA VAL A 84 1.70 0.10 -12.17
C VAL A 84 0.35 -0.34 -11.63
N ASN A 85 0.35 -0.93 -10.44
CA ASN A 85 -0.85 -1.29 -9.70
C ASN A 85 -0.86 -0.57 -8.37
N VAL A 86 -1.94 0.16 -8.09
CA VAL A 86 -2.15 0.82 -6.80
C VAL A 86 -3.19 0.03 -6.04
N ILE A 87 -2.83 -0.49 -4.87
CA ILE A 87 -3.72 -1.32 -4.03
C ILE A 87 -4.02 -0.56 -2.75
N SER A 88 -5.30 -0.39 -2.43
CA SER A 88 -5.70 0.20 -1.16
C SER A 88 -5.39 -0.74 0.00
N PHE A 89 -5.08 -0.18 1.16
CA PHE A 89 -4.99 -0.93 2.41
C PHE A 89 -5.66 -0.19 3.56
N ALA A 90 -6.05 -0.94 4.57
CA ALA A 90 -6.59 -0.42 5.81
C ALA A 90 -5.99 -1.18 7.00
N ALA A 91 -5.63 -0.46 8.06
CA ALA A 91 -5.12 -1.02 9.30
C ALA A 91 -6.01 -0.58 10.47
N ARG A 92 -6.12 -1.42 11.50
CA ARG A 92 -6.95 -1.17 12.69
C ARG A 92 -6.11 -1.11 13.95
N GLU A 93 -6.59 -0.37 14.95
CA GLU A 93 -6.02 -0.32 16.30
C GLU A 93 -4.51 -0.05 16.28
N LYS A 94 -3.70 -0.89 16.94
CA LYS A 94 -2.23 -0.75 16.99
C LYS A 94 -1.59 -0.62 15.60
N HIS A 95 -2.11 -1.33 14.60
CA HIS A 95 -1.58 -1.27 13.24
C HIS A 95 -1.98 0.01 12.52
N ALA A 96 -3.07 0.67 12.94
CA ALA A 96 -3.47 1.96 12.40
C ALA A 96 -2.43 3.04 12.74
N ASP A 97 -1.93 3.02 13.98
CA ASP A 97 -0.87 3.93 14.41
C ASP A 97 0.45 3.60 13.66
N GLU A 98 0.83 2.32 13.55
CA GLU A 98 2.04 1.88 12.82
C GLU A 98 2.06 2.33 11.35
N VAL A 99 0.96 2.13 10.60
CA VAL A 99 0.93 2.54 9.18
C VAL A 99 0.74 4.05 9.01
N ALA A 100 0.19 4.76 10.00
CA ALA A 100 0.05 6.22 9.95
C ALA A 100 1.40 6.96 10.01
N GLU A 101 2.46 6.29 10.45
CA GLU A 101 3.82 6.83 10.45
C GLU A 101 4.50 6.78 9.07
N LEU A 102 3.92 6.06 8.11
CA LEU A 102 4.49 5.93 6.76
C LEU A 102 4.39 7.25 5.99
N SER A 103 5.44 7.53 5.21
CA SER A 103 5.59 8.74 4.42
C SER A 103 5.75 8.45 2.92
N GLU A 104 5.59 9.48 2.10
CA GLU A 104 5.91 9.40 0.67
C GLU A 104 7.35 8.93 0.45
N GLY A 105 7.52 7.98 -0.48
CA GLY A 105 8.80 7.34 -0.79
C GLY A 105 9.16 6.17 0.13
N ASP A 106 8.34 5.86 1.14
CA ASP A 106 8.60 4.70 1.98
C ASP A 106 8.38 3.41 1.20
N ARG A 107 9.41 2.57 1.21
CA ARG A 107 9.34 1.22 0.69
C ARG A 107 8.97 0.29 1.82
N VAL A 108 7.86 -0.42 1.66
CA VAL A 108 7.27 -1.22 2.73
C VAL A 108 6.96 -2.63 2.28
N LEU A 109 7.05 -3.58 3.21
CA LEU A 109 6.37 -4.87 3.14
C LEU A 109 5.07 -4.75 3.95
N LEU A 110 3.93 -4.96 3.29
CA LEU A 110 2.64 -5.12 3.94
C LEU A 110 2.20 -6.57 3.86
N GLU A 111 1.72 -7.09 4.98
CA GLU A 111 1.06 -8.39 5.05
C GLU A 111 -0.35 -8.21 5.62
N GLY A 112 -1.29 -8.97 5.08
CA GLY A 112 -2.69 -8.80 5.45
C GLY A 112 -3.63 -9.75 4.76
N ARG A 113 -4.92 -9.49 4.96
CA ARG A 113 -6.01 -10.25 4.33
C ARG A 113 -6.64 -9.44 3.22
N ALA A 114 -6.89 -10.07 2.08
CA ALA A 114 -7.72 -9.48 1.04
C ALA A 114 -9.15 -9.30 1.57
N TYR A 115 -9.73 -8.15 1.31
CA TYR A 115 -11.17 -7.93 1.41
C TYR A 115 -11.66 -7.09 0.25
N LEU A 116 -12.94 -7.24 -0.07
CA LEU A 116 -13.56 -6.60 -1.22
C LEU A 116 -14.42 -5.43 -0.75
N ARG A 117 -14.10 -4.23 -1.23
CA ARG A 117 -14.82 -3.00 -0.90
C ARG A 117 -15.71 -2.60 -2.06
N SER A 118 -17.01 -2.41 -1.81
CA SER A 118 -17.91 -1.85 -2.82
C SER A 118 -17.55 -0.40 -3.11
N ARG A 119 -17.50 -0.03 -4.40
CA ARG A 119 -17.32 1.35 -4.84
C ARG A 119 -18.67 1.90 -5.30
N PRO A 120 -19.08 3.11 -4.88
CA PRO A 120 -20.34 3.71 -5.32
C PRO A 120 -20.43 3.89 -6.84
N THR A 121 -19.29 4.05 -7.50
CA THR A 121 -19.17 4.45 -8.91
C THR A 121 -18.78 3.30 -9.85
N SER A 122 -18.61 2.07 -9.35
CA SER A 122 -18.14 0.94 -10.14
C SER A 122 -18.92 -0.33 -9.83
N ALA A 123 -19.28 -1.08 -10.88
CA ALA A 123 -19.87 -2.40 -10.74
C ALA A 123 -18.90 -3.41 -10.10
N HIS A 124 -17.60 -3.26 -10.33
CA HIS A 124 -16.58 -4.12 -9.73
C HIS A 124 -16.19 -3.65 -8.33
N LYS A 125 -16.01 -4.64 -7.44
CA LYS A 125 -15.46 -4.42 -6.09
C LYS A 125 -13.98 -4.06 -6.17
N GLU A 126 -13.53 -3.26 -5.22
CA GLU A 126 -12.12 -2.93 -5.06
C GLU A 126 -11.43 -3.96 -4.17
N LEU A 127 -10.29 -4.48 -4.63
CA LEU A 127 -9.36 -5.25 -3.82
C LEU A 127 -8.69 -4.32 -2.82
N THR A 128 -8.83 -4.64 -1.53
CA THR A 128 -8.19 -3.90 -0.43
C THR A 128 -7.51 -4.87 0.53
N ILE A 129 -6.39 -4.47 1.13
CA ILE A 129 -5.66 -5.28 2.11
C ILE A 129 -6.02 -4.81 3.51
N THR A 130 -6.54 -5.69 4.37
CA THR A 130 -6.59 -5.45 5.82
C THR A 130 -5.23 -5.81 6.40
N VAL A 131 -4.45 -4.82 6.79
CA VAL A 131 -3.07 -4.97 7.27
C VAL A 131 -3.05 -5.69 8.62
N THR A 132 -2.23 -6.74 8.70
CA THR A 132 -1.91 -7.46 9.93
C THR A 132 -0.45 -7.31 10.32
N SER A 133 0.43 -6.90 9.40
CA SER A 133 1.82 -6.55 9.69
C SER A 133 2.36 -5.57 8.65
N VAL A 134 3.23 -4.67 9.08
CA VAL A 134 3.93 -3.70 8.25
C VAL A 134 5.41 -3.69 8.63
N PHE A 135 6.27 -3.67 7.62
CA PHE A 135 7.71 -3.51 7.80
C PHE A 135 8.23 -2.44 6.85
N LEU A 136 8.89 -1.42 7.41
CA LEU A 136 9.63 -0.45 6.63
C LEU A 136 10.93 -1.09 6.12
N LEU A 137 11.10 -1.15 4.81
CA LEU A 137 12.28 -1.69 4.14
C LEU A 137 13.31 -0.61 3.78
N GLY A 138 12.86 0.63 3.67
CA GLY A 138 13.73 1.79 3.47
C GLY A 138 12.94 3.05 3.15
N HIS A 139 13.55 4.20 3.46
CA HIS A 139 13.04 5.51 3.07
C HIS A 139 13.69 5.94 1.76
N GLN A 140 12.92 6.47 0.81
CA GLN A 140 13.51 7.35 -0.20
C GLN A 140 13.92 8.63 0.53
N ARG A 141 15.20 8.72 0.91
CA ARG A 141 15.76 9.98 1.42
C ARG A 141 15.50 11.02 0.34
N ALA A 142 14.71 12.05 0.67
CA ALA A 142 14.66 13.26 -0.12
C ALA A 142 16.09 13.62 -0.55
N PRO A 143 16.36 13.90 -1.83
CA PRO A 143 17.71 14.26 -2.26
C PRO A 143 18.16 15.39 -1.34
N LYS A 144 19.22 15.16 -0.57
CA LYS A 144 19.78 16.20 0.30
C LYS A 144 19.92 17.43 -0.59
N PRO A 145 19.32 18.58 -0.23
CA PRO A 145 19.55 19.78 -1.02
C PRO A 145 21.05 19.94 -1.14
N HIS A 146 21.56 20.02 -2.37
CA HIS A 146 22.93 20.41 -2.62
C HIS A 146 23.10 21.75 -1.92
N ARG A 147 23.67 21.73 -0.72
CA ARG A 147 24.22 22.93 -0.11
C ARG A 147 25.29 23.37 -1.09
N MET A 148 24.97 24.36 -1.93
CA MET A 148 25.99 25.17 -2.55
C MET A 148 26.85 25.64 -1.38
N ASN A 149 28.08 25.14 -1.31
CA ASN A 149 29.09 25.76 -0.48
C ASN A 149 29.23 27.19 -1.01
N SER A 150 28.52 28.14 -0.40
CA SER A 150 28.94 29.53 -0.37
C SER A 150 30.22 29.56 0.46
N GLY A 151 31.33 29.15 -0.18
CA GLY A 151 32.65 29.32 0.37
C GLY A 151 32.83 30.78 0.73
N LEU A 152 33.08 31.03 2.01
CA LEU A 152 33.64 32.28 2.48
C LEU A 152 34.87 32.59 1.63
N VAL A 153 34.76 33.61 0.78
CA VAL A 153 35.94 34.29 0.24
C VAL A 153 36.40 35.24 1.35
N PRO A 154 37.61 35.09 1.93
CA PRO A 154 38.15 36.12 2.79
C PRO A 154 38.55 37.30 1.89
N GLN A 155 37.94 38.46 2.09
CA GLN A 155 38.46 39.71 1.55
C GLN A 155 39.75 40.05 2.29
N ALA A 156 40.86 40.07 1.56
CA ALA A 156 42.05 40.83 1.91
C ALA A 156 42.03 42.12 1.08
N ASP A 157 41.80 43.25 1.76
CA ASP A 157 42.65 44.46 1.77
C ASP A 157 41.98 45.54 2.62
#